data_AF-A0A5S4ZQ30-F1
#
_entry.id   AF-A0A5S4ZQ30-F1
#
_cell.length_a   1.000
_cell.length_b   1.000
_cell.length_c   1.000
_cell.angle_alpha   90.00
_cell.angle_beta   90.00
_cell.angle_gamma   90.00
#
_symmetry.space_group_name_H-M   'P 1'
#
loop_
_entity.id
_entity.type
_entity.pdbx_description
1 polymer ?
#
loop_
_entity_poly.entity_id
_entity_poly.type
_entity_poly.pdbx_seq_one_letter_code
_entity_poly.pdbx_strand_id
1 'polypeptide(L)'
;MLIEIFTKQLDKKNTVLTLLSTEPQLQATGDKITVPGLVLHINANYLLFNVTSPAWAERVVPLLFSVKPINAAGQFYEPVSDAKIIVTAKSLEPTRILPHLHELSHLDMERGELLGVRLVEWRSRDVAVVAHADLAVQGGIITARIKYNPHFRDSQYNCRACIEQVSISEVLMPLCHGFTKPPITPQVTGPVIQAQQTVPGSGWAEFVNQQPAPVIYRQKTDSYMVDLGKAGHINFVQNAERREIFCSIAITDPQVLSTDLLKQLHDLLGFKELKIQHKAVNVLLPSEQLVGKLSFIKEPDFHLFSIKCDYFTAIYDIKKLTLVISASVKINREDESLDFIRRIHSQMIEFMHKVLEYAL
;
A
#
# COMPACT_ATOMS: atom_id res chain seq x y z
N MET A 1 -7.96 -12.78 -0.93
CA MET A 1 -7.39 -13.80 -1.83
C MET A 1 -6.68 -14.81 -0.96
N LEU A 2 -6.79 -16.09 -1.30
CA LEU A 2 -6.09 -17.18 -0.64
C LEU A 2 -5.40 -18.01 -1.72
N ILE A 3 -4.11 -18.28 -1.53
CA ILE A 3 -3.30 -19.15 -2.37
C ILE A 3 -2.78 -20.26 -1.46
N GLU A 4 -3.14 -21.49 -1.74
CA GLU A 4 -2.70 -22.68 -1.03
C GLU A 4 -1.69 -23.41 -1.93
N ILE A 5 -0.44 -23.52 -1.47
CA ILE A 5 0.60 -24.27 -2.19
C ILE A 5 0.96 -25.49 -1.37
N PHE A 6 0.88 -26.67 -1.98
CA PHE A 6 1.20 -27.94 -1.36
C PHE A 6 2.33 -28.63 -2.12
N THR A 7 3.34 -29.14 -1.41
CA THR A 7 4.42 -29.97 -1.98
C THR A 7 4.82 -31.08 -1.01
N LYS A 8 5.23 -32.23 -1.55
CA LYS A 8 5.82 -33.34 -0.79
C LYS A 8 7.35 -33.31 -0.80
N GLN A 9 7.97 -32.38 -1.53
CA GLN A 9 9.43 -32.20 -1.60
C GLN A 9 9.95 -31.52 -0.33
N LEU A 10 10.18 -32.31 0.72
CA LEU A 10 10.68 -31.83 2.02
C LEU A 10 12.10 -31.27 1.95
N ASP A 11 12.88 -31.63 0.92
CA ASP A 11 14.20 -31.05 0.66
C ASP A 11 14.13 -29.54 0.40
N LYS A 12 12.98 -29.01 -0.01
CA LYS A 12 12.73 -27.56 -0.16
C LYS A 12 12.60 -26.82 1.15
N LYS A 13 12.38 -27.53 2.26
CA LYS A 13 12.19 -26.95 3.59
C LYS A 13 13.31 -25.98 3.92
N ASN A 14 14.57 -26.41 3.83
CA ASN A 14 15.69 -25.58 4.24
C ASN A 14 15.82 -24.30 3.41
N THR A 15 15.66 -24.39 2.09
CA THR A 15 15.70 -23.22 1.18
C THR A 15 14.62 -22.21 1.53
N VAL A 16 13.40 -22.69 1.79
CA VAL A 16 12.26 -21.85 2.17
C VAL A 16 12.48 -21.22 3.55
N LEU A 17 12.96 -21.99 4.53
CA LEU A 17 13.25 -21.47 5.87
C LEU A 17 14.33 -20.40 5.85
N THR A 18 15.37 -20.56 5.03
CA THR A 18 16.39 -19.53 4.82
C THR A 18 15.77 -18.26 4.25
N LEU A 19 14.87 -18.37 3.26
CA LEU A 19 14.16 -17.20 2.73
C LEU A 19 13.32 -16.50 3.81
N LEU A 20 12.58 -17.26 4.63
CA LEU A 20 11.71 -16.69 5.66
C LEU A 20 12.51 -16.10 6.83
N SER A 21 13.70 -16.61 7.11
CA SER A 21 14.57 -16.13 8.19
C SER A 21 15.02 -14.68 8.04
N THR A 22 14.94 -14.13 6.82
CA THR A 22 15.31 -12.73 6.55
C THR A 22 14.18 -11.75 6.90
N GLU A 23 12.99 -12.23 7.25
CA GLU A 23 11.82 -11.38 7.49
C GLU A 23 11.74 -10.94 8.96
N PRO A 24 11.62 -9.63 9.23
CA PRO A 24 11.69 -9.08 10.60
C PRO A 24 10.52 -9.49 11.51
N GLN A 25 9.40 -9.93 10.92
CA GLN A 25 8.19 -10.31 11.66
C GLN A 25 7.96 -11.83 11.67
N LEU A 26 9.01 -12.63 11.50
CA LEU A 26 8.94 -14.08 11.56
C LEU A 26 8.51 -14.56 12.95
N GLN A 27 7.47 -15.40 12.98
CA GLN A 27 7.04 -16.14 14.16
C GLN A 27 7.09 -17.63 13.86
N ALA A 28 7.58 -18.42 14.82
CA ALA A 28 7.61 -19.88 14.71
C ALA A 28 7.01 -20.51 15.97
N THR A 29 6.01 -21.38 15.78
CA THR A 29 5.32 -22.09 16.85
C THR A 29 5.11 -23.54 16.44
N GLY A 30 5.93 -24.45 16.98
CA GLY A 30 5.92 -25.86 16.62
C GLY A 30 6.16 -26.07 15.12
N ASP A 31 5.21 -26.70 14.46
CA ASP A 31 5.23 -27.02 13.02
C ASP A 31 4.70 -25.87 12.12
N LYS A 32 4.43 -24.70 12.70
CA LYS A 32 3.87 -23.55 12.00
C LYS A 32 4.83 -22.37 12.01
N ILE A 33 5.07 -21.79 10.85
CA ILE A 33 5.85 -20.57 10.67
C ILE A 33 4.95 -19.53 10.04
N THR A 34 4.96 -18.32 10.58
CA THR A 34 4.10 -17.23 10.14
C THR A 34 4.93 -15.99 9.89
N VAL A 35 4.71 -15.36 8.74
CA VAL A 35 5.15 -14.02 8.39
C VAL A 35 3.93 -13.27 7.84
N PRO A 36 3.94 -11.93 7.82
CA PRO A 36 2.83 -11.17 7.22
C PRO A 36 2.54 -11.64 5.80
N GLY A 37 1.32 -12.11 5.57
CA GLY A 37 0.87 -12.57 4.25
C GLY A 37 1.20 -14.02 3.89
N LEU A 38 1.86 -14.80 4.76
CA LEU A 38 2.18 -16.22 4.53
C LEU A 38 2.22 -17.01 5.85
N VAL A 39 1.53 -18.15 5.84
CA VAL A 39 1.62 -19.17 6.88
C VAL A 39 2.13 -20.47 6.27
N LEU A 40 3.27 -20.95 6.74
CA LEU A 40 3.86 -22.23 6.36
C LEU A 40 3.58 -23.27 7.46
N HIS A 41 2.94 -24.37 7.08
CA HIS A 41 2.79 -25.57 7.89
C HIS A 41 3.78 -26.64 7.40
N ILE A 42 4.61 -27.13 8.31
CA ILE A 42 5.65 -28.11 8.05
C ILE A 42 5.24 -29.42 8.72
N ASN A 43 4.85 -30.41 7.92
CA ASN A 43 4.58 -31.75 8.44
C ASN A 43 5.77 -32.67 8.14
N ALA A 44 5.74 -33.88 8.70
CA ALA A 44 6.70 -34.93 8.41
C ALA A 44 6.69 -35.37 6.93
N ASN A 45 5.62 -35.12 6.18
CA ASN A 45 5.43 -35.62 4.81
C ASN A 45 5.15 -34.55 3.75
N TYR A 46 4.92 -33.30 4.15
CA TYR A 46 4.58 -32.23 3.21
C TYR A 46 4.88 -30.84 3.78
N LEU A 47 4.93 -29.86 2.88
CA LEU A 47 4.89 -28.44 3.18
C LEU A 47 3.59 -27.86 2.61
N LEU A 48 2.85 -27.11 3.44
CA LEU A 48 1.63 -26.41 3.04
C LEU A 48 1.78 -24.91 3.32
N PHE A 49 1.67 -24.11 2.28
CA PHE A 49 1.76 -22.66 2.34
C PHE A 49 0.37 -22.08 2.15
N ASN A 50 -0.12 -21.37 3.16
CA ASN A 50 -1.33 -20.56 3.09
C ASN A 50 -0.90 -19.11 2.89
N VAL A 51 -1.00 -18.62 1.66
CA VAL A 51 -0.48 -17.34 1.22
C VAL A 51 -1.65 -16.39 0.97
N THR A 52 -1.63 -15.22 1.60
CA THR A 52 -2.60 -14.15 1.37
C THR A 52 -1.99 -12.96 0.64
N SER A 53 -0.66 -12.88 0.55
CA SER A 53 0.08 -11.88 -0.23
C SER A 53 0.58 -12.44 -1.57
N PRO A 54 0.24 -11.83 -2.73
CA PRO A 54 0.75 -12.24 -4.03
C PRO A 54 2.28 -12.28 -4.12
N ALA A 55 2.96 -11.33 -3.47
CA ALA A 55 4.41 -11.23 -3.47
C ALA A 55 5.08 -12.47 -2.85
N TRP A 56 4.45 -13.08 -1.85
CA TRP A 56 4.94 -14.32 -1.26
C TRP A 56 4.82 -15.50 -2.23
N ALA A 57 3.71 -15.60 -2.95
CA ALA A 57 3.54 -16.65 -3.94
C ALA A 57 4.60 -16.55 -5.05
N GLU A 58 4.88 -15.32 -5.51
CA GLU A 58 5.92 -15.07 -6.53
C GLU A 58 7.32 -15.48 -6.06
N ARG A 59 7.66 -15.22 -4.79
CA ARG A 59 8.97 -15.62 -4.22
C ARG A 59 9.07 -17.11 -3.93
N VAL A 60 7.98 -17.75 -3.48
CA VAL A 60 7.98 -19.15 -3.04
C VAL A 60 7.94 -20.12 -4.22
N VAL A 61 7.10 -19.88 -5.22
CA VAL A 61 6.86 -20.84 -6.31
C VAL A 61 8.14 -21.28 -7.04
N PRO A 62 9.06 -20.38 -7.46
CA PRO A 62 10.31 -20.79 -8.11
C PRO A 62 11.19 -21.67 -7.22
N LEU A 63 11.19 -21.46 -5.90
CA LEU A 63 11.98 -22.26 -4.95
C LEU A 63 11.49 -23.69 -4.84
N LEU A 64 10.24 -23.96 -5.22
CA LEU A 64 9.66 -25.32 -5.19
C LEU A 64 10.08 -26.16 -6.40
N PHE A 65 10.80 -25.58 -7.37
CA PHE A 65 11.40 -26.34 -8.45
C PHE A 65 12.76 -26.92 -8.07
N SER A 66 13.02 -28.13 -8.53
CA SER A 66 14.31 -28.80 -8.52
C SER A 66 14.86 -28.90 -9.93
N VAL A 67 16.19 -28.92 -10.09
CA VAL A 67 16.82 -29.25 -11.37
C VAL A 67 17.52 -30.59 -11.20
N LYS A 68 17.03 -31.62 -11.90
CA LYS A 68 17.54 -33.00 -11.78
C LYS A 68 18.31 -33.41 -13.03
N PRO A 69 19.44 -34.13 -12.89
CA PRO A 69 20.13 -34.70 -14.04
C PRO A 69 19.28 -35.84 -14.64
N ILE A 70 19.35 -36.00 -15.96
CA ILE A 70 18.69 -37.09 -16.65
C ILE A 70 19.64 -38.28 -16.73
N ASN A 71 19.32 -39.34 -16.00
CA ASN A 71 20.18 -40.53 -15.82
C ASN A 71 20.64 -41.19 -17.15
N ALA A 72 19.89 -41.00 -18.24
CA ALA A 72 20.18 -41.60 -19.54
C ALA A 72 20.93 -40.68 -20.53
N ALA A 73 21.15 -39.40 -20.20
CA ALA A 73 21.76 -38.44 -21.11
C ALA A 73 22.66 -37.49 -20.30
N GLY A 74 23.89 -37.94 -20.01
CA GLY A 74 24.77 -37.46 -18.93
C GLY A 74 25.18 -35.98 -18.91
N GLN A 75 24.62 -35.13 -19.78
CA GLN A 75 24.84 -33.67 -19.77
C GLN A 75 23.53 -32.85 -19.71
N PHE A 76 22.37 -33.50 -19.70
CA PHE A 76 21.07 -32.83 -19.70
C PHE A 76 20.41 -32.87 -18.33
N TYR A 77 19.70 -31.79 -18.04
CA TYR A 77 18.93 -31.58 -16.82
C TYR A 77 17.49 -31.24 -17.19
N GLU A 78 16.60 -31.48 -16.24
CA GLU A 78 15.19 -31.09 -16.33
C GLU A 78 14.74 -30.37 -15.05
N PRO A 79 13.91 -29.32 -15.18
CA PRO A 79 13.19 -28.76 -14.05
C PRO A 79 12.10 -29.74 -13.61
N VAL A 80 11.88 -29.89 -12.30
CA VAL A 80 10.86 -30.77 -11.73
C VAL A 80 10.20 -30.06 -10.55
N SER A 81 8.87 -30.03 -10.53
CA SER A 81 8.08 -29.56 -9.40
C SER A 81 6.91 -30.50 -9.18
N ASP A 82 6.60 -30.78 -7.92
CA ASP A 82 5.40 -31.50 -7.50
C ASP A 82 4.37 -30.57 -6.83
N ALA A 83 4.63 -29.26 -6.87
CA ALA A 83 3.79 -28.26 -6.24
C ALA A 83 2.38 -28.29 -6.86
N LYS A 84 1.38 -28.40 -5.99
CA LYS A 84 -0.04 -28.26 -6.33
C LYS A 84 -0.52 -26.96 -5.74
N ILE A 85 -1.04 -26.08 -6.57
CA ILE A 85 -1.49 -24.77 -6.12
C ILE A 85 -3.00 -24.66 -6.34
N ILE A 86 -3.71 -24.21 -5.31
CA ILE A 86 -5.11 -23.82 -5.40
C ILE A 86 -5.19 -22.34 -5.06
N VAL A 87 -5.89 -21.58 -5.88
CA VAL A 87 -6.09 -20.15 -5.67
C VAL A 87 -7.58 -19.88 -5.59
N THR A 88 -8.01 -19.16 -4.57
CA THR A 88 -9.37 -18.65 -4.45
C THR A 88 -9.34 -17.14 -4.30
N ALA A 89 -10.00 -16.44 -5.22
CA ALA A 89 -9.98 -14.99 -5.30
C ALA A 89 -11.30 -14.42 -5.81
N LYS A 90 -11.48 -13.11 -5.63
CA LYS A 90 -12.51 -12.37 -6.36
C LYS A 90 -12.12 -12.36 -7.85
N SER A 91 -13.01 -12.85 -8.69
CA SER A 91 -12.78 -12.93 -10.13
C SER A 91 -12.94 -11.57 -10.80
N LEU A 92 -12.34 -11.43 -11.98
CA LEU A 92 -12.85 -10.50 -12.97
C LEU A 92 -14.15 -11.04 -13.58
N GLU A 93 -14.88 -10.20 -14.32
CA GLU A 93 -16.05 -10.63 -15.08
C GLU A 93 -15.66 -11.67 -16.15
N PRO A 94 -16.49 -12.70 -16.41
CA PRO A 94 -16.20 -13.73 -17.41
C PRO A 94 -15.80 -13.18 -18.78
N THR A 95 -16.41 -12.07 -19.24
CA THR A 95 -16.05 -11.40 -20.50
C THR A 95 -14.59 -10.95 -20.57
N ARG A 96 -14.01 -10.56 -19.43
CA ARG A 96 -12.60 -10.15 -19.35
C ARG A 96 -11.65 -11.33 -19.24
N ILE A 97 -12.12 -12.42 -18.65
CA ILE A 97 -11.32 -13.65 -18.47
C ILE A 97 -11.21 -14.43 -19.78
N LEU A 98 -12.29 -14.48 -20.57
CA LEU A 98 -12.43 -15.31 -21.75
C LEU A 98 -11.30 -15.19 -22.79
N PRO A 99 -10.78 -13.99 -23.13
CA PRO A 99 -9.66 -13.84 -24.06
C PRO A 99 -8.34 -14.47 -23.59
N HIS A 100 -8.26 -14.83 -22.31
CA HIS A 100 -7.05 -15.34 -21.66
C HIS A 100 -7.10 -16.85 -21.44
N LEU A 101 -8.18 -17.52 -21.86
CA LEU A 101 -8.34 -18.96 -21.79
C LEU A 101 -7.72 -19.62 -23.03
N HIS A 102 -7.08 -20.75 -22.79
CA HIS A 102 -6.66 -21.67 -23.84
C HIS A 102 -7.84 -22.55 -24.28
N GLU A 103 -8.63 -23.03 -23.32
CA GLU A 103 -9.81 -23.87 -23.56
C GLU A 103 -10.98 -23.37 -22.73
N LEU A 104 -12.19 -23.45 -23.29
CA LEU A 104 -13.45 -23.11 -22.63
C LEU A 104 -14.31 -24.37 -22.56
N SER A 105 -14.67 -24.79 -21.35
CA SER A 105 -15.51 -25.97 -21.11
C SER A 105 -16.95 -25.62 -20.77
N HIS A 106 -17.18 -24.47 -20.13
CA HIS A 106 -18.52 -23.97 -19.78
C HIS A 106 -18.53 -22.45 -19.73
N LEU A 107 -19.64 -21.85 -20.15
CA LEU A 107 -19.88 -20.41 -20.04
C LEU A 107 -21.37 -20.14 -19.87
N ASP A 108 -21.73 -19.50 -18.75
CA ASP A 108 -23.06 -18.93 -18.54
C ASP A 108 -22.90 -17.47 -18.13
N MET A 109 -23.13 -16.57 -19.09
CA MET A 109 -22.97 -15.13 -18.89
C MET A 109 -24.04 -14.54 -17.97
N GLU A 110 -25.25 -15.12 -17.94
CA GLU A 110 -26.34 -14.63 -17.09
C GLU A 110 -26.09 -14.97 -15.63
N ARG A 111 -25.50 -16.16 -15.38
CA ARG A 111 -25.15 -16.63 -14.03
C ARG A 111 -23.74 -16.25 -13.60
N GLY A 112 -22.95 -15.64 -14.49
CA GLY A 112 -21.57 -15.27 -14.22
C GLY A 112 -20.67 -16.49 -13.99
N GLU A 113 -20.94 -17.59 -14.70
CA GLU A 113 -20.21 -18.85 -14.57
C GLU A 113 -19.27 -19.06 -15.75
N LEU A 114 -18.07 -19.56 -15.47
CA LEU A 114 -17.07 -19.89 -16.49
C LEU A 114 -16.21 -21.06 -16.01
N LEU A 115 -16.06 -22.09 -16.84
CA LEU A 115 -15.07 -23.16 -16.64
C LEU A 115 -14.14 -23.19 -17.84
N GLY A 116 -12.84 -23.28 -17.61
CA GLY A 116 -11.87 -23.36 -18.69
C GLY A 116 -10.46 -23.61 -18.20
N VAL A 117 -9.54 -23.66 -19.15
CA VAL A 117 -8.12 -23.87 -18.90
C VAL A 117 -7.35 -22.68 -19.42
N ARG A 118 -6.38 -22.20 -18.63
CA ARG A 118 -5.39 -21.22 -19.06
C ARG A 118 -4.01 -21.86 -19.06
N LEU A 119 -3.28 -21.66 -20.14
CA LEU A 119 -1.88 -22.06 -20.26
C LEU A 119 -0.99 -20.81 -20.30
N VAL A 120 0.13 -20.87 -19.58
CA VAL A 120 1.22 -19.89 -19.68
C VAL A 120 2.52 -20.67 -19.79
N GLU A 121 3.35 -20.32 -20.77
CA GLU A 121 4.64 -20.98 -21.01
C GLU A 121 5.78 -20.00 -20.77
N TRP A 122 6.76 -20.42 -19.97
CA TRP A 122 8.08 -19.79 -19.91
C TRP A 122 9.09 -20.68 -20.61
N ARG A 123 9.98 -20.08 -21.40
CA ARG A 123 10.97 -20.82 -22.18
C ARG A 123 12.35 -20.19 -22.06
N SER A 124 13.36 -21.03 -21.92
CA SER A 124 14.77 -20.67 -22.06
C SER A 124 15.44 -21.68 -22.99
N ARG A 125 15.79 -21.26 -24.21
CA ARG A 125 16.30 -22.12 -25.27
C ARG A 125 15.44 -23.37 -25.48
N ASP A 126 15.97 -24.56 -25.15
CA ASP A 126 15.37 -25.86 -25.37
C ASP A 126 14.70 -26.41 -24.11
N VAL A 127 14.44 -25.59 -23.08
CA VAL A 127 13.67 -25.99 -21.90
C VAL A 127 12.48 -25.04 -21.71
N ALA A 128 11.34 -25.60 -21.33
CA ALA A 128 10.14 -24.83 -21.05
C ALA A 128 9.44 -25.33 -19.79
N VAL A 129 8.72 -24.43 -19.12
CA VAL A 129 7.79 -24.76 -18.03
C VAL A 129 6.44 -24.19 -18.42
N VAL A 130 5.41 -25.05 -18.46
CA VAL A 130 4.03 -24.66 -18.76
C VAL A 130 3.21 -24.71 -17.47
N ALA A 131 2.62 -23.60 -17.07
CA ALA A 131 1.58 -23.58 -16.06
C ALA A 131 0.24 -23.97 -16.69
N HIS A 132 -0.34 -25.07 -16.21
CA HIS A 132 -1.68 -25.50 -16.53
C HIS A 132 -2.62 -25.09 -15.40
N ALA A 133 -3.49 -24.11 -15.65
CA ALA A 133 -4.44 -23.59 -14.68
C ALA A 133 -5.87 -23.98 -15.05
N ASP A 134 -6.47 -24.91 -14.30
CA ASP A 134 -7.90 -25.25 -14.41
C ASP A 134 -8.70 -24.24 -13.61
N LEU A 135 -9.62 -23.53 -14.26
CA LEU A 135 -10.33 -22.39 -13.70
C LEU A 135 -11.82 -22.68 -13.58
N ALA A 136 -12.40 -22.27 -12.46
CA ALA A 136 -13.83 -22.24 -12.23
C ALA A 136 -14.24 -20.88 -11.65
N VAL A 137 -15.15 -20.20 -12.33
CA VAL A 137 -15.74 -18.93 -11.91
C VAL A 137 -17.22 -19.15 -11.64
N GLN A 138 -17.70 -18.69 -10.49
CA GLN A 138 -19.13 -18.65 -10.16
C GLN A 138 -19.37 -17.51 -9.16
N GLY A 139 -20.41 -16.71 -9.41
CA GLY A 139 -20.82 -15.65 -8.47
C GLY A 139 -19.73 -14.62 -8.16
N GLY A 140 -18.84 -14.32 -9.12
CA GLY A 140 -17.74 -13.36 -8.94
C GLY A 140 -16.55 -13.87 -8.13
N ILE A 141 -16.48 -15.18 -7.87
CA ILE A 141 -15.34 -15.86 -7.24
C ILE A 141 -14.71 -16.79 -8.27
N ILE A 142 -13.38 -16.78 -8.32
CA ILE A 142 -12.60 -17.73 -9.11
C ILE A 142 -11.87 -18.70 -8.18
N THR A 143 -11.90 -19.98 -8.56
CA THR A 143 -10.98 -21.00 -8.07
C THR A 143 -10.11 -21.47 -9.22
N ALA A 144 -8.79 -21.47 -9.01
CA ALA A 144 -7.81 -21.92 -10.00
C ALA A 144 -6.96 -23.04 -9.42
N ARG A 145 -6.89 -24.19 -10.08
CA ARG A 145 -5.95 -25.26 -9.76
C ARG A 145 -4.78 -25.21 -10.75
N ILE A 146 -3.59 -24.89 -10.25
CA ILE A 146 -2.39 -24.71 -11.08
C ILE A 146 -1.43 -25.88 -10.86
N LYS A 147 -0.91 -26.41 -11.96
CA LYS A 147 0.19 -27.37 -12.01
C LYS A 147 1.24 -26.89 -13.00
N TYR A 148 2.51 -27.12 -12.68
CA TYR A 148 3.61 -26.80 -13.58
C TYR A 148 4.11 -28.07 -14.26
N ASN A 149 4.10 -28.05 -15.59
CA ASN A 149 4.56 -29.14 -16.43
C ASN A 149 5.85 -28.71 -17.13
N PRO A 150 7.00 -29.27 -16.73
CA PRO A 150 8.25 -29.04 -17.44
C PRO A 150 8.25 -29.78 -18.78
N HIS A 151 8.83 -29.16 -19.81
CA HIS A 151 9.00 -29.74 -21.14
C HIS A 151 10.46 -29.61 -21.57
N PHE A 152 10.93 -30.63 -22.30
CA PHE A 152 12.28 -30.72 -22.88
C PHE A 152 13.40 -30.71 -21.82
N ARG A 153 14.66 -30.65 -22.27
CA ARG A 153 15.85 -30.81 -21.44
C ARG A 153 17.04 -30.05 -22.01
N ASP A 154 17.84 -29.45 -21.14
CA ASP A 154 18.97 -28.60 -21.53
C ASP A 154 20.04 -28.61 -20.42
N SER A 155 21.05 -27.74 -20.51
CA SER A 155 22.01 -27.48 -19.46
C SER A 155 21.34 -27.05 -18.15
N GLN A 156 22.00 -27.32 -17.02
CA GLN A 156 21.53 -26.88 -15.71
C GLN A 156 21.29 -25.37 -15.64
N TYR A 157 22.14 -24.59 -16.32
CA TYR A 157 22.01 -23.13 -16.40
C TYR A 157 20.70 -22.72 -17.07
N ASN A 158 20.39 -23.28 -18.24
CA ASN A 158 19.16 -22.95 -18.96
C ASN A 158 17.90 -23.38 -18.19
N CYS A 159 17.96 -24.52 -17.49
CA CYS A 159 16.90 -24.96 -16.58
C CYS A 159 16.65 -23.95 -15.45
N ARG A 160 17.70 -23.43 -14.82
CA ARG A 160 17.56 -22.40 -13.77
C ARG A 160 17.04 -21.08 -14.33
N ALA A 161 17.59 -20.62 -15.45
CA ALA A 161 17.13 -19.41 -16.12
C ALA A 161 15.65 -19.50 -16.54
N CYS A 162 15.15 -20.70 -16.88
CA CYS A 162 13.72 -20.93 -17.12
C CYS A 162 12.89 -20.87 -15.84
N ILE A 163 13.35 -21.51 -14.75
CA ILE A 163 12.67 -21.48 -13.44
C ILE A 163 12.57 -20.05 -12.90
N GLU A 164 13.63 -19.25 -13.06
CA GLU A 164 13.67 -17.84 -12.61
C GLU A 164 12.66 -16.94 -13.32
N GLN A 165 12.16 -17.35 -14.49
CA GLN A 165 11.11 -16.63 -15.21
C GLN A 165 9.69 -17.04 -14.77
N VAL A 166 9.54 -18.16 -14.06
CA VAL A 166 8.22 -18.68 -13.68
C VAL A 166 7.51 -17.69 -12.75
N SER A 167 6.39 -17.16 -13.23
CA SER A 167 5.60 -16.17 -12.52
C SER A 167 4.18 -16.66 -12.26
N ILE A 168 3.78 -16.75 -10.99
CA ILE A 168 2.38 -17.02 -10.67
C ILE A 168 1.49 -15.81 -11.01
N SER A 169 2.07 -14.61 -10.98
CA SER A 169 1.40 -13.37 -11.35
C SER A 169 0.95 -13.37 -12.81
N GLU A 170 1.78 -13.81 -13.75
CA GLU A 170 1.39 -13.90 -15.17
C GLU A 170 0.23 -14.87 -15.44
N VAL A 171 0.08 -15.90 -14.60
CA VAL A 171 -1.04 -16.83 -14.66
C VAL A 171 -2.33 -16.17 -14.19
N LEU A 172 -2.28 -15.46 -13.05
CA LEU A 172 -3.46 -15.02 -12.30
C LEU A 172 -3.90 -13.58 -12.54
N MET A 173 -2.99 -12.69 -12.98
CA MET A 173 -3.28 -11.27 -13.24
C MET A 173 -4.47 -11.04 -14.18
N PRO A 174 -4.64 -11.81 -15.28
CA PRO A 174 -5.79 -11.62 -16.17
C PRO A 174 -7.09 -12.20 -15.62
N LEU A 175 -7.05 -12.89 -14.48
CA LEU A 175 -8.16 -13.65 -13.92
C LEU A 175 -8.80 -12.99 -12.70
N CYS A 176 -8.00 -12.26 -11.93
CA CYS A 176 -8.43 -11.69 -10.65
C CYS A 176 -7.75 -10.36 -10.33
N HIS A 177 -8.39 -9.57 -9.47
CA HIS A 177 -7.86 -8.28 -9.01
C HIS A 177 -6.68 -8.39 -8.03
N GLY A 178 -6.36 -9.59 -7.53
CA GLY A 178 -5.37 -9.80 -6.48
C GLY A 178 -3.92 -9.52 -6.91
N PHE A 179 -3.61 -9.64 -8.21
CA PHE A 179 -2.27 -9.50 -8.77
C PHE A 179 -2.05 -8.19 -9.54
N THR A 180 -3.07 -7.33 -9.64
CA THR A 180 -3.02 -6.06 -10.39
C THR A 180 -2.74 -4.83 -9.53
N LYS A 181 -2.66 -4.98 -8.20
CA LYS A 181 -2.37 -3.86 -7.29
C LYS A 181 -1.07 -4.13 -6.54
N PRO A 182 -0.07 -3.21 -6.58
CA PRO A 182 1.02 -3.26 -5.63
C PRO A 182 0.44 -3.29 -4.20
N PRO A 183 1.16 -3.83 -3.21
CA PRO A 183 0.73 -3.76 -1.82
C PRO A 183 0.33 -2.32 -1.51
N ILE A 184 -0.83 -2.17 -0.88
CA ILE A 184 -1.40 -0.89 -0.48
C ILE A 184 -0.39 -0.26 0.48
N THR A 185 0.51 0.58 -0.05
CA THR A 185 1.53 1.25 0.75
C THR A 185 0.89 2.44 1.42
N PRO A 186 1.01 2.57 2.75
CA PRO A 186 0.54 3.75 3.46
C PRO A 186 1.15 5.01 2.84
N GLN A 187 0.29 5.92 2.39
CA GLN A 187 0.71 7.23 1.90
C GLN A 187 0.44 8.25 2.97
N VAL A 188 1.51 8.79 3.53
CA VAL A 188 1.45 9.72 4.65
C VAL A 188 1.75 11.13 4.15
N THR A 189 0.89 12.08 4.51
CA THR A 189 1.06 13.51 4.22
C THR A 189 0.92 14.35 5.47
N GLY A 190 1.77 15.38 5.59
CA GLY A 190 1.84 16.25 6.76
C GLY A 190 2.75 15.74 7.88
N PRO A 191 2.64 16.30 9.09
CA PRO A 191 1.65 17.30 9.49
C PRO A 191 1.81 18.64 8.76
N VAL A 192 0.69 19.24 8.35
CA VAL A 192 0.65 20.55 7.68
C VAL A 192 -0.21 21.50 8.49
N ILE A 193 0.34 22.66 8.81
CA ILE A 193 -0.35 23.81 9.38
C ILE A 193 -0.97 24.59 8.23
N GLN A 194 -2.29 24.69 8.24
CA GLN A 194 -3.07 25.25 7.15
C GLN A 194 -4.16 26.19 7.67
N ALA A 195 -4.42 27.22 6.89
CA ALA A 195 -5.55 28.12 7.07
C ALA A 195 -5.90 28.75 5.73
N GLN A 196 -7.16 29.11 5.55
CA GLN A 196 -7.66 29.72 4.31
C GLN A 196 -8.72 30.76 4.66
N GLN A 197 -8.61 31.96 4.09
CA GLN A 197 -9.64 32.99 4.21
C GLN A 197 -9.46 34.09 3.17
N THR A 198 -10.48 34.94 3.06
CA THR A 198 -10.39 36.20 2.32
C THR A 198 -9.71 37.26 3.18
N VAL A 199 -8.73 37.96 2.61
CA VAL A 199 -7.96 39.02 3.28
C VAL A 199 -8.21 40.38 2.61
N PRO A 200 -8.19 41.48 3.37
CA PRO A 200 -8.34 42.83 2.80
C PRO A 200 -7.11 43.21 1.98
N GLY A 201 -7.31 43.99 0.92
CA GLY A 201 -6.22 44.46 0.05
C GLY A 201 -5.17 45.30 0.78
N SER A 202 -5.57 46.08 1.79
CA SER A 202 -4.65 46.83 2.65
C SER A 202 -3.77 45.94 3.51
N GLY A 203 -4.36 44.92 4.16
CA GLY A 203 -3.63 43.95 4.98
C GLY A 203 -2.65 43.11 4.16
N TRP A 204 -3.05 42.73 2.94
CA TRP A 204 -2.15 42.09 1.97
C TRP A 204 -0.95 42.98 1.61
N ALA A 205 -1.20 44.22 1.21
CA ALA A 205 -0.14 45.14 0.78
C ALA A 205 0.87 45.38 1.92
N GLU A 206 0.38 45.57 3.14
CA GLU A 206 1.23 45.74 4.31
C GLU A 206 2.04 44.47 4.63
N PHE A 207 1.42 43.29 4.55
CA PHE A 207 2.10 42.00 4.77
C PHE A 207 3.27 41.80 3.80
N VAL A 208 3.08 42.07 2.50
CA VAL A 208 4.14 41.93 1.49
C VAL A 208 5.27 42.94 1.71
N ASN A 209 4.91 44.18 2.04
CA ASN A 209 5.89 45.24 2.23
C ASN A 209 6.76 45.03 3.48
N GLN A 210 6.27 44.28 4.47
CA GLN A 210 7.07 43.86 5.62
C GLN A 210 8.06 42.73 5.29
N GLN A 211 8.01 42.16 4.08
CA GLN A 211 8.93 41.15 3.55
C GLN A 211 9.24 39.99 4.53
N PRO A 212 8.22 39.25 5.02
CA PRO A 212 8.47 38.12 5.91
C PRO A 212 9.32 37.02 5.27
N ALA A 213 9.26 36.89 3.93
CA ALA A 213 10.10 36.02 3.13
C ALA A 213 10.09 36.47 1.65
N PRO A 214 10.90 35.87 0.76
CA PRO A 214 10.86 36.17 -0.67
C PRO A 214 9.47 35.97 -1.28
N VAL A 215 8.98 36.96 -2.02
CA VAL A 215 7.67 36.90 -2.70
C VAL A 215 7.88 36.63 -4.18
N ILE A 216 7.26 35.57 -4.67
CA ILE A 216 7.37 35.08 -6.04
C ILE A 216 6.01 35.21 -6.72
N TYR A 217 5.95 35.95 -7.82
CA TYR A 217 4.76 35.99 -8.67
C TYR A 217 4.74 34.78 -9.62
N ARG A 218 3.62 34.05 -9.63
CA ARG A 218 3.39 32.86 -10.45
C ARG A 218 2.37 33.15 -11.54
N GLN A 219 2.86 33.59 -12.70
CA GLN A 219 2.05 33.98 -13.85
C GLN A 219 1.02 32.92 -14.29
N LYS A 220 1.37 31.63 -14.25
CA LYS A 220 0.48 30.53 -14.66
C LYS A 220 -0.81 30.45 -13.83
N THR A 221 -0.74 30.82 -12.56
CA THR A 221 -1.85 30.74 -11.59
C THR A 221 -2.37 32.11 -11.18
N ASP A 222 -1.81 33.17 -11.76
CA ASP A 222 -2.01 34.56 -11.36
C ASP A 222 -2.02 34.75 -9.82
N SER A 223 -0.95 34.28 -9.19
CA SER A 223 -0.85 34.24 -7.72
C SER A 223 0.49 34.79 -7.22
N TYR A 224 0.46 35.40 -6.05
CA TYR A 224 1.67 35.76 -5.31
C TYR A 224 1.91 34.73 -4.22
N MET A 225 3.11 34.14 -4.22
CA MET A 225 3.52 33.18 -3.22
C MET A 225 4.67 33.75 -2.38
N VAL A 226 4.46 33.82 -1.08
CA VAL A 226 5.53 34.04 -0.09
C VAL A 226 6.18 32.69 0.16
N ASP A 227 7.43 32.56 -0.28
CA ASP A 227 8.19 31.31 -0.25
C ASP A 227 8.95 31.16 1.07
N LEU A 228 8.52 30.19 1.90
CA LEU A 228 9.21 29.83 3.14
C LEU A 228 10.20 28.67 2.89
N GLY A 229 10.55 28.41 1.62
CA GLY A 229 11.45 27.35 1.20
C GLY A 229 10.84 25.96 1.41
N LYS A 230 11.62 25.04 1.97
CA LYS A 230 11.15 23.67 2.27
C LYS A 230 10.12 23.62 3.41
N ALA A 231 9.98 24.71 4.19
CA ALA A 231 9.10 24.77 5.35
C ALA A 231 7.64 25.08 4.98
N GLY A 232 7.37 25.57 3.76
CA GLY A 232 6.00 25.86 3.32
C GLY A 232 5.87 27.10 2.45
N HIS A 233 4.64 27.57 2.30
CA HIS A 233 4.33 28.77 1.55
C HIS A 233 3.02 29.42 2.03
N ILE A 234 2.88 30.71 1.72
CA ILE A 234 1.62 31.45 1.84
C ILE A 234 1.27 31.97 0.45
N ASN A 235 0.09 31.59 -0.05
CA ASN A 235 -0.35 31.91 -1.40
C ASN A 235 -1.51 32.89 -1.38
N PHE A 236 -1.48 33.84 -2.30
CA PHE A 236 -2.49 34.89 -2.47
C PHE A 236 -2.97 34.90 -3.91
N VAL A 237 -4.29 34.77 -4.08
CA VAL A 237 -4.95 34.75 -5.39
C VAL A 237 -6.01 35.83 -5.39
N GLN A 238 -5.95 36.72 -6.38
CA GLN A 238 -6.97 37.75 -6.53
C GLN A 238 -8.21 37.14 -7.22
N ASN A 239 -9.38 37.30 -6.60
CA ASN A 239 -10.63 37.01 -7.27
C ASN A 239 -11.00 38.20 -8.16
N ALA A 240 -10.96 37.98 -9.48
CA ALA A 240 -11.21 39.00 -10.49
C ALA A 240 -12.62 39.64 -10.39
N GLU A 241 -13.61 38.89 -9.90
CA GLU A 241 -15.01 39.35 -9.85
C GLU A 241 -15.30 40.20 -8.61
N ARG A 242 -14.66 39.91 -7.48
CA ARG A 242 -14.98 40.51 -6.17
C ARG A 242 -13.94 41.48 -5.65
N ARG A 243 -12.78 41.61 -6.31
CA ARG A 243 -11.59 42.35 -5.81
C ARG A 243 -11.14 41.88 -4.41
N GLU A 244 -11.51 40.67 -4.04
CA GLU A 244 -11.14 40.01 -2.80
C GLU A 244 -9.86 39.21 -3.03
N ILE A 245 -8.98 39.15 -2.03
CA ILE A 245 -7.75 38.36 -2.09
C ILE A 245 -7.96 37.11 -1.26
N PHE A 246 -7.90 35.94 -1.90
CA PHE A 246 -7.94 34.66 -1.19
C PHE A 246 -6.53 34.28 -0.75
N CYS A 247 -6.34 34.13 0.55
CA CYS A 247 -5.08 33.71 1.16
C CYS A 247 -5.18 32.26 1.62
N SER A 248 -4.19 31.43 1.25
CA SER A 248 -4.02 30.07 1.78
C SER A 248 -2.62 29.85 2.33
N ILE A 249 -2.56 29.38 3.56
CA ILE A 249 -1.33 29.03 4.27
C ILE A 249 -1.14 27.52 4.20
N ALA A 250 0.09 27.07 3.91
CA ALA A 250 0.50 25.67 4.01
C ALA A 250 1.94 25.59 4.50
N ILE A 251 2.11 25.28 5.79
CA ILE A 251 3.41 25.20 6.47
C ILE A 251 3.63 23.78 6.99
N THR A 252 4.69 23.14 6.54
CA THR A 252 5.08 21.77 6.92
C THR A 252 6.04 21.72 8.10
N ASP A 253 6.85 22.75 8.27
CA ASP A 253 7.81 22.86 9.37
C ASP A 253 7.42 24.01 10.32
N PRO A 254 7.03 23.73 11.58
CA PRO A 254 6.61 24.75 12.53
C PRO A 254 7.77 25.68 12.97
N GLN A 255 9.03 25.35 12.68
CA GLN A 255 10.18 26.19 13.07
C GLN A 255 10.24 27.51 12.32
N VAL A 256 9.62 27.60 11.13
CA VAL A 256 9.57 28.84 10.36
C VAL A 256 8.57 29.86 10.91
N LEU A 257 7.66 29.42 11.78
CA LEU A 257 6.76 30.34 12.48
C LEU A 257 7.58 31.11 13.51
N SER A 258 7.57 32.44 13.39
CA SER A 258 8.06 33.38 14.39
C SER A 258 6.90 34.10 15.05
N THR A 259 7.12 34.68 16.23
CA THR A 259 6.13 35.52 16.92
C THR A 259 5.65 36.68 16.03
N ASP A 260 6.57 37.28 15.25
CA ASP A 260 6.23 38.36 14.32
C ASP A 260 5.36 37.87 13.16
N LEU A 261 5.67 36.71 12.58
CA LEU A 261 4.84 36.13 11.52
C LEU A 261 3.44 35.79 12.04
N LEU A 262 3.31 35.21 13.24
CA LEU A 262 2.00 34.94 13.84
C LEU A 262 1.21 36.22 14.10
N LYS A 263 1.87 37.29 14.58
CA LYS A 263 1.25 38.62 14.73
C LYS A 263 0.77 39.17 13.40
N GLN A 264 1.58 39.09 12.35
CA GLN A 264 1.19 39.53 11.01
C GLN A 264 -0.01 38.73 10.46
N LEU A 265 -0.01 37.41 10.63
CA LEU A 265 -1.13 36.55 10.22
C LEU A 265 -2.43 36.94 10.95
N HIS A 266 -2.35 37.26 12.24
CA HIS A 266 -3.51 37.67 13.03
C HIS A 266 -3.95 39.11 12.73
N ASP A 267 -3.05 40.09 12.87
CA ASP A 267 -3.39 41.51 12.86
C ASP A 267 -3.56 42.06 11.44
N LEU A 268 -2.75 41.64 10.47
CA LEU A 268 -2.83 42.13 9.08
C LEU A 268 -3.78 41.30 8.22
N LEU A 269 -3.65 39.98 8.31
CA LEU A 269 -4.42 39.07 7.46
C LEU A 269 -5.73 38.62 8.10
N GLY A 270 -5.87 38.74 9.44
CA GLY A 270 -7.11 38.45 10.16
C GLY A 270 -7.29 37.00 10.60
N PHE A 271 -6.26 36.15 10.53
CA PHE A 271 -6.37 34.73 10.90
C PHE A 271 -6.56 34.59 12.40
N LYS A 272 -7.63 33.92 12.82
CA LYS A 272 -7.92 33.65 14.25
C LYS A 272 -7.54 32.25 14.68
N GLU A 273 -7.48 31.32 13.75
CA GLU A 273 -7.15 29.92 14.00
C GLU A 273 -6.27 29.35 12.89
N LEU A 274 -5.37 28.44 13.28
CA LEU A 274 -4.60 27.59 12.38
C LEU A 274 -5.04 26.14 12.61
N LYS A 275 -5.21 25.39 11.53
CA LYS A 275 -5.52 23.96 11.59
C LYS A 275 -4.27 23.17 11.29
N ILE A 276 -3.93 22.22 12.14
CA ILE A 276 -2.82 21.28 11.91
C ILE A 276 -3.43 19.95 11.52
N GLN A 277 -3.08 19.44 10.34
CA GLN A 277 -3.62 18.19 9.82
C GLN A 277 -2.51 17.24 9.39
N HIS A 278 -2.61 15.99 9.82
CA HIS A 278 -1.77 14.89 9.37
C HIS A 278 -2.67 13.78 8.84
N LYS A 279 -2.39 13.28 7.64
CA LYS A 279 -3.24 12.31 6.97
C LYS A 279 -2.42 11.11 6.54
N ALA A 280 -2.98 9.93 6.74
CA ALA A 280 -2.48 8.72 6.12
C ALA A 280 -3.61 8.06 5.33
N VAL A 281 -3.35 7.74 4.08
CA VAL A 281 -4.24 7.01 3.18
C VAL A 281 -3.66 5.62 2.99
N ASN A 282 -4.48 4.65 2.61
CA ASN A 282 -4.02 3.29 2.35
C ASN A 282 -3.44 2.64 3.61
N VAL A 283 -3.99 2.95 4.77
CA VAL A 283 -3.58 2.35 6.05
C VAL A 283 -4.57 1.24 6.39
N LEU A 284 -4.09 0.00 6.52
CA LEU A 284 -4.90 -1.12 6.98
C LEU A 284 -4.64 -1.39 8.46
N LEU A 285 -5.59 -1.00 9.31
CA LEU A 285 -5.55 -1.26 10.75
C LEU A 285 -6.66 -2.25 11.14
N PRO A 286 -6.33 -3.45 11.64
CA PRO A 286 -7.32 -4.37 12.22
C PRO A 286 -8.02 -3.73 13.43
N SER A 287 -9.31 -4.02 13.59
CA SER A 287 -10.14 -3.50 14.70
C SER A 287 -9.57 -3.83 16.08
N GLU A 288 -8.97 -5.01 16.23
CA GLU A 288 -8.32 -5.44 17.46
C GLU A 288 -7.13 -4.55 17.83
N GLN A 289 -6.33 -4.13 16.84
CA GLN A 289 -5.20 -3.23 17.04
C GLN A 289 -5.68 -1.80 17.35
N LEU A 290 -6.72 -1.34 16.63
CA LEU A 290 -7.33 -0.02 16.85
C LEU A 290 -7.81 0.14 18.29
N VAL A 291 -8.63 -0.79 18.78
CA VAL A 291 -9.24 -0.68 20.12
C VAL A 291 -8.24 -1.09 21.20
N GLY A 292 -7.51 -2.20 21.00
CA GLY A 292 -6.66 -2.79 22.02
C GLY A 292 -5.30 -2.12 22.20
N LYS A 293 -4.64 -1.70 21.11
CA LYS A 293 -3.27 -1.15 21.16
C LYS A 293 -3.20 0.35 20.94
N LEU A 294 -4.08 0.88 20.09
CA LEU A 294 -4.13 2.29 19.74
C LEU A 294 -5.22 3.07 20.49
N SER A 295 -6.03 2.39 21.32
CA SER A 295 -7.07 2.98 22.18
C SER A 295 -8.12 3.81 21.45
N PHE A 296 -8.37 3.51 20.16
CA PHE A 296 -9.49 4.10 19.43
C PHE A 296 -10.82 3.59 19.98
N ILE A 297 -11.79 4.50 19.99
CA ILE A 297 -13.18 4.25 20.37
C ILE A 297 -13.99 4.09 19.08
N LYS A 298 -14.90 3.13 19.08
CA LYS A 298 -15.83 2.91 17.97
C LYS A 298 -16.90 4.01 17.96
N GLU A 299 -17.04 4.72 16.85
CA GLU A 299 -18.10 5.72 16.65
C GLU A 299 -19.45 5.07 16.28
N PRO A 300 -20.58 5.79 16.38
CA PRO A 300 -21.90 5.27 15.97
C PRO A 300 -21.93 4.78 14.52
N ASP A 301 -21.23 5.48 13.63
CA ASP A 301 -21.09 5.07 12.22
C ASP A 301 -20.23 3.83 12.10
N PHE A 302 -20.77 2.75 11.51
CA PHE A 302 -20.14 1.41 11.47
C PHE A 302 -18.66 1.38 11.04
N HIS A 303 -18.23 2.27 10.16
CA HIS A 303 -16.88 2.28 9.57
C HIS A 303 -15.90 3.25 10.24
N LEU A 304 -16.34 4.01 11.25
CA LEU A 304 -15.53 5.06 11.89
C LEU A 304 -15.03 4.67 13.29
N PHE A 305 -13.80 5.07 13.58
CA PHE A 305 -13.14 4.98 14.86
C PHE A 305 -12.52 6.34 15.18
N SER A 306 -12.57 6.78 16.43
CA SER A 306 -11.93 8.03 16.85
C SER A 306 -11.12 7.87 18.12
N ILE A 307 -10.14 8.74 18.31
CA ILE A 307 -9.46 8.93 19.58
C ILE A 307 -9.30 10.42 19.82
N LYS A 308 -9.55 10.83 21.07
CA LYS A 308 -9.26 12.18 21.55
C LYS A 308 -7.99 12.10 22.39
N CYS A 309 -6.93 12.71 21.89
CA CYS A 309 -5.71 12.95 22.65
C CYS A 309 -5.79 14.35 23.28
N ASP A 310 -4.88 14.66 24.19
CA ASP A 310 -4.86 15.93 24.92
C ASP A 310 -4.83 17.17 24.00
N TYR A 311 -4.25 17.04 22.81
CA TYR A 311 -3.99 18.17 21.92
C TYR A 311 -4.53 18.02 20.49
N PHE A 312 -5.06 16.85 20.14
CA PHE A 312 -5.60 16.58 18.81
C PHE A 312 -6.63 15.47 18.83
N THR A 313 -7.40 15.37 17.75
CA THR A 313 -8.30 14.26 17.49
C THR A 313 -7.79 13.46 16.31
N ALA A 314 -7.93 12.13 16.35
CA ALA A 314 -7.65 11.28 15.21
C ALA A 314 -8.90 10.47 14.86
N ILE A 315 -9.24 10.42 13.57
CA ILE A 315 -10.41 9.71 13.05
C ILE A 315 -9.93 8.75 11.96
N TYR A 316 -10.25 7.48 12.12
CA TYR A 316 -9.96 6.42 11.17
C TYR A 316 -11.25 5.91 10.51
N ASP A 317 -11.26 5.94 9.18
CA ASP A 317 -12.33 5.40 8.34
C ASP A 317 -11.87 4.10 7.68
N ILE A 318 -12.40 2.96 8.16
CA ILE A 318 -12.05 1.62 7.65
C ILE A 318 -12.46 1.48 6.17
N LYS A 319 -13.60 2.05 5.78
CA LYS A 319 -14.11 1.92 4.41
C LYS A 319 -13.21 2.65 3.42
N LYS A 320 -12.63 3.78 3.83
CA LYS A 320 -11.72 4.59 3.00
C LYS A 320 -10.24 4.32 3.26
N LEU A 321 -9.90 3.44 4.22
CA LEU A 321 -8.52 3.18 4.66
C LEU A 321 -7.76 4.48 4.95
N THR A 322 -8.43 5.45 5.57
CA THR A 322 -7.91 6.80 5.77
C THR A 322 -7.92 7.15 7.25
N LEU A 323 -6.75 7.56 7.76
CA LEU A 323 -6.59 8.18 9.07
C LEU A 323 -6.38 9.68 8.89
N VAL A 324 -7.13 10.49 9.63
CA VAL A 324 -6.94 11.93 9.72
C VAL A 324 -6.73 12.33 11.16
N ILE A 325 -5.58 12.93 11.44
CA ILE A 325 -5.27 13.59 12.71
C ILE A 325 -5.45 15.09 12.50
N SER A 326 -6.19 15.74 13.39
CA SER A 326 -6.52 17.16 13.29
C SER A 326 -6.45 17.86 14.64
N ALA A 327 -5.93 19.08 14.64
CA ALA A 327 -6.01 20.01 15.75
C ALA A 327 -6.31 21.42 15.23
N SER A 328 -6.96 22.24 16.06
CA SER A 328 -7.17 23.65 15.80
C SER A 328 -6.49 24.46 16.90
N VAL A 329 -5.63 25.40 16.52
CA VAL A 329 -4.92 26.28 17.44
C VAL A 329 -5.41 27.70 17.22
N LYS A 330 -5.84 28.38 18.29
CA LYS A 330 -6.18 29.79 18.25
C LYS A 330 -4.89 30.62 18.23
N ILE A 331 -4.81 31.59 17.34
CA ILE A 331 -3.68 32.52 17.31
C ILE A 331 -3.94 33.59 18.36
N ASN A 332 -3.24 33.51 19.50
CA ASN A 332 -3.22 34.57 20.51
C ASN A 332 -1.90 35.35 20.39
N ARG A 333 -1.87 36.60 20.88
CA ARG A 333 -0.72 37.51 20.77
C ARG A 333 0.52 37.12 21.59
N GLU A 334 0.45 36.03 22.35
CA GLU A 334 1.46 35.59 23.31
C GLU A 334 2.29 34.41 22.76
N ASP A 335 3.57 34.34 23.17
CA ASP A 335 4.55 33.32 22.75
C ASP A 335 4.09 31.88 23.06
N GLU A 336 3.17 31.70 24.01
CA GLU A 336 2.58 30.40 24.35
C GLU A 336 1.93 29.69 23.14
N SER A 337 1.43 30.45 22.16
CA SER A 337 0.80 29.88 20.95
C SER A 337 1.80 29.11 20.09
N LEU A 338 3.06 29.55 20.06
CA LEU A 338 4.09 29.05 19.16
C LEU A 338 4.68 27.72 19.66
N ASP A 339 5.00 27.66 20.96
CA ASP A 339 5.43 26.41 21.60
C ASP A 339 4.32 25.35 21.60
N PHE A 340 3.07 25.79 21.73
CA PHE A 340 1.92 24.90 21.61
C PHE A 340 1.78 24.29 20.21
N ILE A 341 1.92 25.10 19.14
CA ILE A 341 1.92 24.61 17.75
C ILE A 341 3.03 23.59 17.52
N ARG A 342 4.26 23.89 17.97
CA ARG A 342 5.42 22.99 17.85
C ARG A 342 5.22 21.67 18.58
N ARG A 343 4.63 21.73 19.78
CA ARG A 343 4.30 20.54 20.58
C ARG A 343 3.24 19.68 19.89
N ILE A 344 2.15 20.27 19.40
CA ILE A 344 1.11 19.52 18.66
C ILE A 344 1.71 18.84 17.44
N HIS A 345 2.49 19.58 16.66
CA HIS A 345 3.10 19.07 15.43
C HIS A 345 3.99 17.84 15.72
N SER A 346 4.86 17.93 16.72
CA SER A 346 5.74 16.83 17.13
C SER A 346 4.95 15.61 17.61
N GLN A 347 3.93 15.81 18.45
CA GLN A 347 3.10 14.71 18.95
C GLN A 347 2.25 14.04 17.86
N MET A 348 1.79 14.80 16.85
CA MET A 348 1.11 14.20 15.70
C MET A 348 2.05 13.28 14.90
N ILE A 349 3.32 13.68 14.74
CA ILE A 349 4.34 12.85 14.07
C ILE A 349 4.58 11.57 14.86
N GLU A 350 4.84 11.68 16.16
CA GLU A 350 5.05 10.52 17.03
C GLU A 350 3.84 9.57 17.03
N PHE A 351 2.64 10.12 17.11
CA PHE A 351 1.41 9.32 17.06
C PHE A 351 1.26 8.63 15.70
N MET A 352 1.53 9.33 14.59
CA MET A 352 1.45 8.71 13.26
C MET A 352 2.47 7.59 13.10
N HIS A 353 3.71 7.78 13.54
CA HIS A 353 4.71 6.71 13.55
C HIS A 353 4.23 5.50 14.34
N LYS A 354 3.72 5.72 15.55
CA LYS A 354 3.14 4.65 16.37
C LYS A 354 2.01 3.93 15.64
N VAL A 355 1.09 4.64 14.97
CA VAL A 355 0.02 3.99 14.20
C VAL A 355 0.59 3.13 13.08
N LEU A 356 1.57 3.63 12.34
CA LEU A 356 2.15 2.93 11.18
C LEU A 356 2.90 1.66 11.57
N GLU A 357 3.42 1.54 12.79
CA GLU A 357 3.98 0.29 13.32
C GLU A 357 2.96 -0.87 13.37
N TYR A 358 1.66 -0.55 13.47
CA TYR A 358 0.58 -1.54 13.49
C TYR A 358 -0.18 -1.63 12.17
N ALA A 359 0.21 -0.85 11.15
CA ALA A 359 -0.40 -0.86 9.83
C ALA A 359 0.22 -1.94 8.95
N LEU A 360 -0.61 -2.66 8.18
CA LEU A 360 -0.22 -3.71 7.24
C LEU A 360 -0.19 -3.25 5.80
#